data_AF-A0A2R6T8J5-F1
#
_entry.id   AF-A0A2R6T8J5-F1
#
_cell.length_a   1.000
_cell.length_b   1.000
_cell.length_c   1.000
_cell.angle_alpha   90.00
_cell.angle_beta   90.00
_cell.angle_gamma   90.00
#
_symmetry.space_group_name_H-M   'P 1'
#
loop_
_entity.id
_entity.type
_entity.pdbx_description
1 polymer ?
#
loop_
_entity_poly.entity_id
_entity_poly.type
_entity_poly.pdbx_seq_one_letter_code
_entity_poly.pdbx_strand_id
1 'polypeptide(L)'
;MGHYTVRGILSVDKAEQTTIEEDLKALAKRTNPRKTIFVIHAPPWKTKLDRVYPDDTHIGSKAVREFIEREQPLLTLHGHAHESFELSGKFMEIIGKTISINPGSEHQKKGVKLNAVIFDVYNLKKIRHTKS
;
A
#
# COMPACT_ATOMS: atom_id res chain seq x y z
N MET A 1 -6.74 -25.79 -0.59
CA MET A 1 -6.26 -24.63 -1.39
C MET A 1 -4.75 -24.74 -1.49
N GLY A 2 -4.19 -24.82 -2.69
CA GLY A 2 -2.75 -25.04 -2.90
C GLY A 2 -1.95 -23.79 -2.55
N HIS A 3 -1.06 -23.88 -1.57
CA HIS A 3 -0.11 -22.82 -1.25
C HIS A 3 1.02 -22.87 -2.29
N TYR A 4 1.02 -21.94 -3.25
CA TYR A 4 2.18 -21.71 -4.11
C TYR A 4 3.24 -20.95 -3.29
N THR A 5 4.26 -21.64 -2.80
CA THR A 5 5.40 -20.99 -2.17
C THR A 5 6.35 -20.51 -3.26
N VAL A 6 6.16 -19.26 -3.71
CA VAL A 6 7.14 -18.59 -4.57
C VAL A 6 8.30 -18.14 -3.70
N ARG A 7 9.52 -18.57 -4.01
CA ARG A 7 10.72 -18.17 -3.27
C ARG A 7 10.84 -16.64 -3.26
N GLY A 8 10.85 -16.05 -2.08
CA GLY A 8 10.92 -14.59 -1.88
C GLY A 8 9.56 -13.90 -1.66
N ILE A 9 8.44 -14.62 -1.77
CA ILE A 9 7.12 -14.12 -1.37
C ILE A 9 6.74 -14.79 -0.05
N LEU A 10 6.39 -13.97 0.94
CA LEU A 10 5.92 -14.43 2.24
C LEU A 10 4.50 -13.92 2.44
N SER A 11 3.63 -14.82 2.89
CA SER A 11 2.29 -14.49 3.36
C SER A 11 2.10 -14.98 4.79
N VAL A 12 1.11 -14.42 5.44
CA VAL A 12 0.48 -14.97 6.65
C VAL A 12 -0.79 -15.67 6.22
N ASP A 13 -1.08 -16.82 6.83
CA ASP A 13 -2.37 -17.48 6.61
C ASP A 13 -3.44 -16.69 7.33
N LYS A 14 -4.54 -16.40 6.64
CA LYS A 14 -5.67 -15.68 7.22
C LYS A 14 -6.32 -16.58 8.27
N ALA A 15 -6.05 -16.33 9.55
CA ALA A 15 -6.80 -16.90 10.65
C ALA A 15 -8.05 -16.04 10.90
N GLU A 16 -9.14 -16.64 11.38
CA GLU A 16 -10.41 -15.93 11.59
C GLU A 16 -10.32 -14.77 12.61
N GLN A 17 -9.26 -14.72 13.42
CA GLN A 17 -9.13 -13.79 14.54
C GLN A 17 -7.85 -12.93 14.51
N THR A 18 -7.05 -12.93 13.44
CA THR A 18 -5.85 -12.06 13.39
C THR A 18 -6.18 -10.66 12.89
N THR A 19 -5.54 -9.67 13.50
CA THR A 19 -5.57 -8.27 13.09
C THR A 19 -4.46 -7.97 12.08
N ILE A 20 -4.65 -6.92 11.30
CA ILE A 20 -3.60 -6.42 10.39
C ILE A 20 -2.30 -6.06 11.14
N GLU A 21 -2.40 -5.63 12.40
CA GLU A 21 -1.22 -5.32 13.22
C GLU A 21 -0.41 -6.59 13.52
N GLU A 22 -1.08 -7.67 13.92
CA GLU A 22 -0.45 -8.96 14.23
C GLU A 22 0.20 -9.58 13.00
N ASP A 23 -0.50 -9.54 11.87
CA ASP A 23 -0.01 -10.01 10.58
C ASP A 23 1.28 -9.26 10.17
N LEU A 24 1.28 -7.93 10.28
CA LEU A 24 2.45 -7.10 9.98
C LEU A 24 3.60 -7.34 10.94
N LYS A 25 3.33 -7.52 12.24
CA LYS A 25 4.34 -7.93 13.23
C LYS A 25 4.95 -9.28 12.89
N ALA A 26 4.14 -10.25 12.49
CA ALA A 26 4.62 -11.59 12.11
C ALA A 26 5.51 -11.52 10.86
N LEU A 27 5.10 -10.76 9.83
CA LEU A 27 5.88 -10.58 8.60
C LEU A 27 7.19 -9.83 8.83
N ALA A 28 7.18 -8.78 9.66
CA ALA A 28 8.41 -8.04 10.00
C ALA A 28 9.43 -8.92 10.73
N LYS A 29 8.99 -9.82 11.61
CA LYS A 29 9.88 -10.78 12.29
C LYS A 29 10.51 -11.79 11.33
N ARG A 30 9.86 -12.08 10.19
CA ARG A 30 10.31 -13.05 9.19
C ARG A 30 11.15 -12.42 8.08
N THR A 31 11.32 -11.10 8.08
CA THR A 31 12.00 -10.35 7.01
C THR A 31 12.94 -9.30 7.57
N ASN A 32 13.67 -8.60 6.69
CA ASN A 32 14.27 -7.32 7.02
C ASN A 32 13.42 -6.23 6.38
N PRO A 33 12.53 -5.56 7.13
CA PRO A 33 11.57 -4.63 6.55
C PRO A 33 12.20 -3.60 5.62
N ARG A 34 13.36 -3.04 6.00
CA ARG A 34 14.11 -2.04 5.22
C ARG A 34 14.56 -2.51 3.84
N LYS A 35 14.49 -3.80 3.55
CA LYS A 35 14.81 -4.43 2.25
C LYS A 35 13.61 -5.18 1.66
N THR A 36 12.40 -4.98 2.20
CA THR A 36 11.20 -5.72 1.84
C THR A 36 10.12 -4.78 1.32
N ILE A 37 9.45 -5.22 0.26
CA ILE A 37 8.25 -4.58 -0.27
C ILE A 37 7.05 -5.23 0.41
N PHE A 38 6.22 -4.42 1.06
CA PHE A 38 4.98 -4.90 1.67
C PHE A 38 3.79 -4.53 0.78
N VAL A 39 2.95 -5.53 0.49
CA VAL A 39 1.69 -5.33 -0.22
C VAL A 39 0.58 -5.42 0.82
N ILE A 40 -0.07 -4.29 1.10
CA ILE A 40 -1.04 -4.13 2.18
C ILE A 40 -2.26 -3.44 1.59
N HIS A 41 -3.43 -4.06 1.59
CA HIS A 41 -4.58 -3.46 0.90
C HIS A 41 -4.98 -2.09 1.50
N ALA A 42 -5.01 -1.98 2.83
CA ALA A 42 -5.37 -0.74 3.52
C ALA A 42 -4.22 0.28 3.49
N PRO A 43 -4.44 1.52 3.01
CA PRO A 43 -3.42 2.56 2.99
C PRO A 43 -3.11 3.07 4.41
N PRO A 44 -1.95 3.71 4.62
CA PRO A 44 -1.62 4.32 5.91
C PRO A 44 -2.57 5.48 6.24
N TRP A 45 -3.06 5.49 7.48
CA TRP A 45 -3.93 6.55 8.00
C TRP A 45 -3.35 7.95 7.82
N LYS A 46 -4.24 8.90 7.49
CA LYS A 46 -3.98 10.34 7.44
C LYS A 46 -2.85 10.70 6.47
N THR A 47 -2.95 10.17 5.26
CA THR A 47 -2.04 10.46 4.14
C THR A 47 -2.83 10.99 2.95
N LYS A 48 -2.14 11.34 1.86
CA LYS A 48 -2.81 11.62 0.60
C LYS A 48 -3.37 10.35 -0.07
N LEU A 49 -2.95 9.18 0.40
CA LEU A 49 -3.26 7.87 -0.18
C LEU A 49 -4.54 7.24 0.37
N ASP A 50 -5.19 7.84 1.37
CA ASP A 50 -6.37 7.28 2.05
C ASP A 50 -7.58 8.21 2.10
N ARG A 51 -7.59 9.26 1.27
CA ARG A 51 -8.68 10.23 1.11
C ARG A 51 -9.76 9.67 0.19
N VAL A 52 -11.04 9.81 0.57
CA VAL A 52 -12.19 9.38 -0.23
C VAL A 52 -13.32 10.41 -0.26
N TYR A 53 -14.18 10.34 -1.29
CA TYR A 53 -15.39 11.14 -1.40
C TYR A 53 -16.45 10.75 -0.34
N PRO A 54 -17.42 11.63 -0.05
CA PRO A 54 -17.58 12.99 -0.58
C PRO A 54 -16.76 14.05 0.17
N ASP A 55 -16.44 13.82 1.44
CA ASP A 55 -15.95 14.86 2.36
C ASP A 55 -14.43 14.85 2.56
N ASP A 56 -13.69 14.22 1.64
CA ASP A 56 -12.24 14.07 1.77
C ASP A 56 -11.81 13.34 3.06
N THR A 57 -12.64 12.40 3.50
CA THR A 57 -12.43 11.65 4.73
C THR A 57 -11.27 10.67 4.57
N HIS A 58 -10.51 10.48 5.65
CA HIS A 58 -9.48 9.45 5.73
C HIS A 58 -10.08 8.11 6.12
N ILE A 59 -9.72 7.03 5.41
CA ILE A 59 -10.16 5.66 5.69
C ILE A 59 -9.00 4.68 5.91
N GLY A 60 -7.77 5.19 6.01
CA GLY A 60 -6.58 4.36 6.15
C GLY A 60 -6.49 3.64 7.50
N SER A 61 -5.54 2.72 7.60
CA SER A 61 -5.27 1.99 8.83
C SER A 61 -4.20 2.68 9.67
N LYS A 62 -4.52 2.92 10.95
CA LYS A 62 -3.55 3.42 11.94
C LYS A 62 -2.44 2.41 12.20
N ALA A 63 -2.79 1.13 12.30
CA ALA A 63 -1.80 0.06 12.48
C ALA A 63 -0.81 -0.01 11.31
N VAL A 64 -1.26 0.21 10.07
CA VAL A 64 -0.37 0.31 8.88
C VAL A 64 0.53 1.53 8.97
N ARG A 65 0.00 2.68 9.38
CA ARG A 65 0.77 3.91 9.57
C ARG A 65 1.87 3.71 10.61
N GLU A 66 1.53 3.21 11.78
CA GLU A 66 2.46 2.95 12.90
C GLU A 66 3.51 1.90 12.52
N PHE A 67 3.11 0.85 11.81
CA PHE A 67 4.03 -0.15 11.28
C PHE A 67 5.07 0.48 10.34
N ILE A 68 4.63 1.32 9.40
CA ILE A 68 5.55 1.99 8.46
C ILE A 68 6.51 2.92 9.20
N GLU A 69 6.02 3.70 10.16
CA GLU A 69 6.85 4.62 10.95
C GLU A 69 7.90 3.88 11.77
N ARG A 70 7.53 2.74 12.38
CA ARG A 70 8.42 1.94 13.22
C ARG A 70 9.41 1.10 12.44
N GLU A 71 8.93 0.29 11.49
CA GLU A 71 9.74 -0.72 10.80
C GLU A 71 10.47 -0.17 9.59
N GLN A 72 10.00 0.96 9.03
CA GLN A 72 10.59 1.65 7.87
C GLN A 72 10.86 0.72 6.68
N PRO A 73 9.81 0.06 6.13
CA PRO A 73 9.98 -0.84 5.01
C PRO A 73 10.53 -0.16 3.74
N LEU A 74 11.09 -0.93 2.80
CA LEU A 74 11.64 -0.36 1.56
C LEU A 74 10.55 0.36 0.74
N LEU A 75 9.41 -0.31 0.58
CA LEU A 75 8.28 0.15 -0.22
C LEU A 75 7.00 -0.47 0.34
N THR A 76 5.91 0.29 0.35
CA THR A 76 4.57 -0.25 0.65
C THR A 76 3.59 0.06 -0.48
N LEU A 77 2.80 -0.95 -0.86
CA LEU A 77 1.84 -0.87 -1.96
C LEU A 77 0.42 -1.08 -1.41
N HIS A 78 -0.49 -0.17 -1.76
CA HIS A 78 -1.82 -0.06 -1.18
C HIS A 78 -2.94 0.03 -2.22
N GLY A 79 -4.17 -0.16 -1.76
CA GLY A 79 -5.41 0.06 -2.51
C GLY A 79 -6.48 0.69 -1.62
N HIS A 80 -7.69 0.14 -1.65
CA HIS A 80 -8.85 0.50 -0.81
C HIS A 80 -9.44 1.91 -1.04
N ALA A 81 -8.63 2.96 -0.98
CA ALA A 81 -9.04 4.33 -1.27
C ALA A 81 -8.81 4.64 -2.76
N HIS A 82 -9.76 4.23 -3.59
CA HIS A 82 -9.66 4.32 -5.05
C HIS A 82 -9.60 5.78 -5.54
N GLU A 83 -10.34 6.65 -4.88
CA GLU A 83 -10.54 8.06 -5.19
C GLU A 83 -9.36 8.93 -4.71
N SER A 84 -8.47 8.37 -3.89
CA SER A 84 -7.36 9.10 -3.25
C SER A 84 -6.48 9.82 -4.26
N PHE A 85 -6.19 9.19 -5.40
CA PHE A 85 -5.40 9.81 -6.46
C PHE A 85 -6.14 10.98 -7.13
N GLU A 86 -7.45 10.84 -7.38
CA GLU A 86 -8.28 11.89 -7.97
C GLU A 86 -8.40 13.10 -7.04
N LEU A 87 -8.61 12.85 -5.75
CA LEU A 87 -8.75 13.87 -4.71
C LEU A 87 -7.44 14.59 -4.33
N SER A 88 -6.31 13.90 -4.39
CA SER A 88 -5.03 14.44 -3.91
C SER A 88 -4.04 14.80 -5.00
N GLY A 89 -4.18 14.24 -6.21
CA GLY A 89 -3.18 14.28 -7.25
C GLY A 89 -1.87 13.55 -6.88
N LYS A 90 -1.86 12.75 -5.81
CA LYS A 90 -0.68 12.04 -5.29
C LYS A 90 -0.95 10.55 -5.26
N PHE A 91 -0.20 9.80 -6.05
CA PHE A 91 -0.21 8.33 -6.02
C PHE A 91 0.85 7.76 -5.06
N MET A 92 1.74 8.62 -4.56
CA MET A 92 2.82 8.24 -3.65
C MET A 92 3.04 9.29 -2.56
N GLU A 93 3.52 8.82 -1.42
CA GLU A 93 3.92 9.64 -0.28
C GLU A 93 5.12 9.00 0.43
N ILE A 94 5.96 9.81 1.07
CA ILE A 94 7.12 9.33 1.84
C ILE A 94 6.81 9.43 3.33
N ILE A 95 6.91 8.32 4.05
CA ILE A 95 6.72 8.25 5.51
C ILE A 95 8.05 7.83 6.15
N GLY A 96 8.78 8.81 6.69
CA GLY A 96 10.17 8.63 7.09
C GLY A 96 11.06 8.40 5.87
N LYS A 97 11.54 7.17 5.68
CA LYS A 97 12.33 6.71 4.52
C LYS A 97 11.54 5.78 3.59
N THR A 98 10.36 5.35 4.01
CA THR A 98 9.50 4.43 3.27
C THR A 98 8.77 5.18 2.17
N ILE A 99 8.81 4.65 0.95
CA ILE A 99 7.89 5.09 -0.11
C ILE A 99 6.59 4.29 0.04
N SER A 100 5.46 4.98 0.10
CA SER A 100 4.13 4.40 0.15
C SER A 100 3.38 4.77 -1.12
N ILE A 101 2.73 3.81 -1.76
CA ILE A 101 2.09 3.99 -3.06
C ILE A 101 0.66 3.48 -3.02
N ASN A 102 -0.28 4.30 -3.48
CA ASN A 102 -1.63 3.89 -3.85
C ASN A 102 -1.90 4.41 -5.27
N PRO A 103 -2.06 3.53 -6.28
CA PRO A 103 -2.31 3.97 -7.65
C PRO A 103 -3.67 4.67 -7.82
N GLY A 104 -4.63 4.38 -6.93
CA GLY A 104 -6.04 4.76 -7.09
C GLY A 104 -6.71 4.07 -8.29
N SER A 105 -7.96 4.42 -8.55
CA SER A 105 -8.70 4.04 -9.76
C SER A 105 -9.84 5.02 -9.96
N GLU A 106 -10.05 5.52 -11.17
CA GLU A 106 -11.15 6.44 -11.43
C GLU A 106 -12.39 5.65 -11.87
N HIS A 107 -13.46 5.73 -11.09
CA HIS A 107 -14.76 5.19 -11.45
C HIS A 107 -15.59 6.28 -12.12
N GLN A 108 -15.55 6.34 -13.46
CA GLN A 108 -16.32 7.32 -14.22
C GLN A 108 -17.65 6.71 -14.67
N LYS A 109 -18.65 7.57 -14.94
CA LYS A 109 -19.95 7.15 -15.50
C LYS A 109 -19.83 6.35 -16.82
N LYS A 110 -18.69 6.47 -17.53
CA LYS A 110 -18.40 5.80 -18.81
C LYS A 110 -17.48 4.57 -18.68
N GLY A 111 -17.10 4.17 -17.46
CA GLY A 111 -16.21 3.03 -17.20
C GLY A 111 -15.13 3.32 -16.16
N VAL A 112 -14.31 2.31 -15.87
CA VAL A 112 -13.17 2.42 -14.95
C VAL A 112 -11.91 2.77 -15.74
N LYS A 113 -11.22 3.85 -15.37
CA LYS A 113 -9.84 4.07 -15.84
C LYS A 113 -8.88 3.38 -14.90
N LEU A 114 -8.07 2.49 -15.45
CA LEU A 114 -7.05 1.79 -14.70
C LEU A 114 -5.89 2.76 -14.46
N ASN A 115 -5.51 2.89 -13.20
CA ASN A 115 -4.24 3.51 -12.84
C ASN A 115 -3.25 2.40 -12.48
N ALA A 116 -2.02 2.54 -12.92
CA ALA A 116 -0.94 1.62 -12.60
C ALA A 116 0.32 2.39 -12.20
N VAL A 117 1.17 1.74 -11.40
CA VAL A 117 2.48 2.27 -11.05
C VAL A 117 3.55 1.28 -11.50
N ILE A 118 4.55 1.79 -12.20
CA ILE A 118 5.70 1.05 -12.71
C ILE A 118 6.94 1.56 -11.98
N PHE A 119 7.74 0.66 -11.44
CA PHE A 119 8.94 0.99 -10.71
C PHE A 119 10.02 -0.07 -10.88
N ASP A 120 11.27 0.37 -10.72
CA ASP A 120 12.45 -0.50 -10.65
C ASP A 120 12.85 -0.66 -9.18
N VAL A 121 12.87 -1.90 -8.69
CA VAL A 121 13.23 -2.22 -7.30
C VAL A 121 14.66 -1.82 -6.94
N TYR A 122 15.56 -1.73 -7.93
CA TYR A 122 16.93 -1.27 -7.75
C TYR A 122 17.09 0.24 -7.96
N ASN A 123 16.05 0.91 -8.47
CA ASN A 123 16.05 2.36 -8.70
C ASN A 123 14.66 2.99 -8.48
N LEU A 124 14.30 3.10 -7.20
CA LEU A 124 13.03 3.71 -6.78
C LEU A 124 12.92 5.21 -7.09
N LYS A 125 13.94 5.85 -7.69
CA LYS A 125 13.82 7.23 -8.20
C LYS A 125 13.03 7.31 -9.51
N LYS A 126 12.83 6.18 -10.22
CA LYS A 126 12.16 6.12 -11.53
C LYS A 126 10.72 5.57 -11.44
N ILE A 127 10.02 5.85 -10.35
CA ILE A 127 8.62 5.45 -10.19
C ILE A 127 7.74 6.29 -11.13
N ARG A 128 6.88 5.63 -11.91
CA ARG A 128 5.94 6.27 -12.84
C ARG A 128 4.52 5.80 -12.60
N HIS A 129 3.58 6.75 -12.52
CA HIS A 129 2.14 6.50 -12.55
C HIS A 129 1.63 6.64 -13.98
N THR A 130 0.78 5.70 -14.42
CA THR A 130 0.21 5.66 -15.77
C THR A 130 -1.27 5.36 -15.69
N LYS A 131 -2.02 5.89 -16.66
CA LYS A 131 -3.46 5.67 -16.81
C LYS A 131 -3.74 4.95 -18.14
N SER A 132 -4.76 4.09 -18.16
CA SER A 132 -5.33 3.53 -19.41
C SER A 132 -6.37 4.46 -20.01
#